data_AF-A0A927YV02-F1
#
_entry.id   AF-A0A927YV02-F1
#
_cell.length_a   1.000
_cell.length_b   1.000
_cell.length_c   1.000
_cell.angle_alpha   90.00
_cell.angle_beta   90.00
_cell.angle_gamma   90.00
#
_symmetry.space_group_name_H-M   'P 1'
#
loop_
_entity.id
_entity.type
_entity.pdbx_description
1 polymer ?
#
loop_
_entity_poly.entity_id
_entity_poly.type
_entity_poly.pdbx_seq_one_letter_code
_entity_poly.pdbx_strand_id
1 'polypeptide(L)'
;MKKRGIKKHFGLKTVMIILPAFLVIFLLVGIVASNASVDKTLNLSQKQMLLLSNYVYFENTDDLVNIQDKLNSMKTNGIYNENLISSPASGIKDSEAIEMFKEIEKDKTLCDLTAIASIDTNIRAVAFVNKRCKNIKGAEAVIVYQGTKGLNEPWLDNLEGAYHADTDLQLEAGKFIANVEKKYDVSHVTGHSKGGNLSQYATITHGENVRKCVSFDGQGFSQLFLNKYTKELKAHSSKITSIVSYKEPVHALLTPIASSVKYIKTDEDLNSVASHVSSVLYDKSFFDENGTYKPECLTKPTKTVELISDACYYLVSNVDAKHLQSMSETASPVIGTAMPVLMDASAHEDMSLLKALYTEINFRIRQYNKAVRAEKKLAAALQTTTK
;
A
#
# COMPACT_ATOMS: atom_id res chain seq x y z
N MET A 1 39.11 -89.41 -42.25
CA MET A 1 38.30 -88.56 -43.15
C MET A 1 37.65 -87.44 -42.35
N LYS A 2 37.81 -86.21 -42.86
CA LYS A 2 37.04 -84.96 -42.70
C LYS A 2 36.50 -84.48 -41.33
N LYS A 3 37.16 -83.39 -40.89
CA LYS A 3 36.68 -82.26 -40.06
C LYS A 3 35.28 -81.77 -40.44
N ARG A 4 34.51 -81.26 -39.46
CA ARG A 4 33.68 -80.05 -39.59
C ARG A 4 33.36 -79.47 -38.21
N GLY A 5 33.81 -78.25 -37.96
CA GLY A 5 33.43 -77.43 -36.80
C GLY A 5 32.27 -76.51 -37.12
N ILE A 6 31.63 -75.97 -36.09
CA ILE A 6 30.74 -74.81 -36.17
C ILE A 6 30.99 -73.94 -34.92
N LYS A 7 31.62 -72.78 -35.13
CA LYS A 7 31.62 -71.64 -34.21
C LYS A 7 30.26 -70.94 -34.31
N LYS A 8 29.58 -70.69 -33.19
CA LYS A 8 28.44 -69.75 -33.13
C LYS A 8 28.96 -68.35 -32.80
N HIS A 9 28.89 -67.44 -33.78
CA HIS A 9 28.98 -66.00 -33.59
C HIS A 9 27.69 -65.51 -32.90
N PHE A 10 27.79 -65.01 -31.68
CA PHE A 10 26.78 -64.13 -31.11
C PHE A 10 26.96 -62.74 -31.73
N GLY A 11 25.98 -62.34 -32.54
CA GLY A 11 26.01 -61.12 -33.33
C GLY A 11 25.91 -59.86 -32.46
N LEU A 12 26.93 -59.01 -32.59
CA LEU A 12 27.05 -57.65 -32.06
C LEU A 12 26.04 -56.66 -32.69
N LYS A 13 24.91 -57.13 -33.24
CA LYS A 13 23.97 -56.29 -34.02
C LYS A 13 22.69 -55.90 -33.27
N THR A 14 22.39 -56.52 -32.13
CA THR A 14 21.16 -56.22 -31.37
C THR A 14 21.35 -55.13 -30.31
N VAL A 15 22.59 -54.81 -29.94
CA VAL A 15 22.91 -53.80 -28.90
C VAL A 15 22.99 -52.36 -29.47
N MET A 16 23.13 -52.18 -30.79
CA MET A 16 23.29 -50.85 -31.40
C MET A 16 21.99 -50.11 -31.76
N ILE A 17 20.82 -50.74 -31.66
CA ILE A 17 19.54 -50.11 -32.06
C ILE A 17 18.74 -49.61 -30.85
N ILE A 18 19.05 -50.05 -29.63
CA ILE A 18 18.30 -49.67 -28.41
C ILE A 18 18.89 -48.40 -27.76
N LEU A 19 20.18 -48.13 -27.96
CA LEU A 19 20.86 -46.94 -27.42
C LEU A 19 20.32 -45.60 -27.96
N PRO A 20 20.02 -45.45 -29.28
CA PRO A 20 19.45 -44.20 -29.81
C PRO A 20 18.02 -43.97 -29.33
N ALA A 21 17.22 -45.02 -29.16
CA ALA A 21 15.82 -44.90 -28.73
C ALA A 21 15.71 -44.44 -27.27
N PHE A 22 16.58 -44.94 -26.37
CA PHE A 22 16.63 -44.46 -24.99
C PHE A 22 17.16 -43.03 -24.87
N LEU A 23 18.13 -42.63 -25.70
CA LEU A 23 18.63 -41.27 -25.72
C LEU A 23 17.58 -40.28 -26.24
N VAL A 24 16.81 -40.69 -27.26
CA VAL A 24 15.70 -39.90 -27.82
C VAL A 24 14.53 -39.81 -26.83
N ILE A 25 14.24 -40.85 -26.06
CA ILE A 25 13.23 -40.80 -24.99
C ILE A 25 13.72 -39.89 -23.85
N PHE A 26 15.00 -39.92 -23.45
CA PHE A 26 15.53 -38.98 -22.45
C PHE A 26 15.56 -37.54 -22.95
N LEU A 27 15.85 -37.31 -24.23
CA LEU A 27 15.76 -36.00 -24.86
C LEU A 27 14.29 -35.53 -24.95
N LEU A 28 13.36 -36.40 -25.32
CA LEU A 28 11.93 -36.07 -25.36
C LEU A 28 11.34 -35.86 -23.97
N VAL A 29 11.70 -36.66 -22.96
CA VAL A 29 11.29 -36.48 -21.57
C VAL A 29 11.96 -35.23 -20.98
N GLY A 30 13.19 -34.92 -21.35
CA GLY A 30 13.87 -33.67 -21.00
C GLY A 30 13.26 -32.42 -21.65
N ILE A 31 12.79 -32.54 -22.90
CA ILE A 31 12.08 -31.48 -23.65
C ILE A 31 10.64 -31.30 -23.14
N VAL A 32 9.97 -32.39 -22.72
CA VAL A 32 8.64 -32.34 -22.10
C VAL A 32 8.72 -31.78 -20.67
N ALA A 33 9.81 -32.05 -19.94
CA ALA A 33 10.07 -31.46 -18.63
C ALA A 33 10.44 -29.95 -18.69
N SER A 34 10.89 -29.43 -19.84
CA SER A 34 11.16 -27.99 -20.03
C SER A 34 9.94 -27.15 -20.45
N ASN A 35 8.76 -27.77 -20.61
CA ASN A 35 7.51 -27.09 -20.94
C ASN A 35 6.57 -26.90 -19.74
N ALA A 36 7.06 -27.01 -18.50
CA ALA A 36 6.31 -26.47 -17.37
C ALA A 36 6.16 -24.96 -17.60
N SER A 37 4.96 -24.51 -17.95
CA SER A 37 4.64 -23.09 -18.06
C SER A 37 5.07 -22.42 -16.76
N VAL A 38 5.96 -21.42 -16.84
CA VAL A 38 6.36 -20.65 -15.66
C VAL A 38 5.10 -20.14 -14.99
N ASP A 39 4.92 -20.50 -13.72
CA ASP A 39 3.80 -20.00 -12.92
C ASP A 39 3.91 -18.47 -12.85
N LYS A 40 2.91 -17.82 -13.44
CA LYS A 40 2.82 -16.37 -13.58
C LYS A 40 2.13 -15.73 -12.38
N THR A 41 1.60 -16.53 -11.46
CA THR A 41 0.79 -16.05 -10.35
C THR A 41 1.65 -15.60 -9.18
N LEU A 42 1.12 -14.63 -8.43
CA LEU A 42 1.69 -14.04 -7.25
C LEU A 42 0.58 -13.87 -6.23
N ASN A 43 0.62 -14.65 -5.14
CA ASN A 43 -0.35 -14.53 -4.05
C ASN A 43 0.36 -14.05 -2.78
N LEU A 44 0.04 -12.83 -2.33
CA LEU A 44 0.67 -12.24 -1.14
C LEU A 44 -0.31 -12.18 0.04
N SER A 45 0.20 -12.60 1.20
CA SER A 45 -0.44 -12.46 2.50
C SER A 45 -0.45 -11.01 2.99
N GLN A 46 -1.24 -10.71 4.03
CA GLN A 46 -1.26 -9.38 4.64
C GLN A 46 0.10 -9.04 5.25
N LYS A 47 0.74 -10.01 5.92
CA LYS A 47 2.10 -9.89 6.45
C LYS A 47 3.11 -9.54 5.34
N GLN A 48 3.07 -10.25 4.22
CA GLN A 48 3.99 -9.99 3.10
C GLN A 48 3.80 -8.60 2.50
N MET A 49 2.55 -8.14 2.34
CA MET A 49 2.27 -6.79 1.85
C MET A 49 2.69 -5.69 2.83
N LEU A 50 2.61 -5.94 4.14
CA LEU A 50 3.13 -5.02 5.17
C LEU A 50 4.67 -4.96 5.13
N LEU A 51 5.34 -6.11 5.04
CA LEU A 51 6.79 -6.17 4.95
C LEU A 51 7.29 -5.42 3.70
N LEU A 52 6.60 -5.59 2.56
CA LEU A 52 6.92 -4.85 1.33
C LEU A 52 6.64 -3.35 1.46
N SER A 53 5.53 -2.94 2.09
CA SER A 53 5.24 -1.51 2.29
C SER A 53 6.27 -0.83 3.18
N ASN A 54 6.81 -1.55 4.17
CA ASN A 54 7.94 -1.07 4.97
C ASN A 54 9.25 -1.08 4.18
N TYR A 55 9.50 -2.10 3.35
CA TYR A 55 10.71 -2.22 2.54
C TYR A 55 10.95 -1.01 1.64
N VAL A 56 9.92 -0.48 0.97
CA VAL A 56 10.08 0.68 0.07
C VAL A 56 10.39 2.00 0.77
N TYR A 57 10.41 2.04 2.11
CA TYR A 57 10.86 3.22 2.85
C TYR A 57 12.37 3.43 2.85
N PHE A 58 13.12 2.36 2.58
CA PHE A 58 14.58 2.39 2.66
C PHE A 58 15.18 2.81 1.32
N GLU A 59 16.27 3.57 1.39
CA GLU A 59 16.97 4.06 0.20
C GLU A 59 17.40 2.92 -0.73
N ASN A 60 17.44 3.23 -2.03
CA ASN A 60 17.96 2.35 -3.07
C ASN A 60 17.19 1.01 -3.20
N THR A 61 15.98 0.91 -2.66
CA THR A 61 15.08 -0.25 -2.84
C THR A 61 14.41 -0.28 -4.22
N ASP A 62 14.66 0.75 -5.02
CA ASP A 62 14.16 1.02 -6.36
C ASP A 62 15.18 0.69 -7.47
N ASP A 63 16.34 0.13 -7.13
CA ASP A 63 17.48 -0.17 -8.03
C ASP A 63 17.18 -1.20 -9.16
N LEU A 64 15.92 -1.59 -9.38
CA LEU A 64 15.48 -2.59 -10.37
C LEU A 64 16.17 -3.97 -10.22
N VAL A 65 16.62 -4.26 -9.00
CA VAL A 65 17.29 -5.50 -8.59
C VAL A 65 16.31 -6.48 -7.93
N ASN A 66 16.81 -7.68 -7.61
CA ASN A 66 16.08 -8.66 -6.81
C ASN A 66 16.18 -8.31 -5.32
N ILE A 67 15.12 -8.58 -4.55
CA ILE A 67 15.07 -8.23 -3.13
C ILE A 67 16.18 -8.93 -2.34
N GLN A 68 16.45 -10.21 -2.59
CA GLN A 68 17.52 -10.94 -1.88
C GLN A 68 18.89 -10.30 -2.13
N ASP A 69 19.19 -9.95 -3.38
CA ASP A 69 20.45 -9.30 -3.74
C ASP A 69 20.58 -7.94 -3.05
N LYS A 70 19.48 -7.18 -2.96
CA LYS A 70 19.46 -5.90 -2.26
C LYS A 70 19.71 -6.06 -0.76
N LEU A 71 19.04 -7.01 -0.11
CA LEU A 71 19.24 -7.28 1.31
C LEU A 71 20.69 -7.74 1.59
N ASN A 72 21.29 -8.51 0.68
CA ASN A 72 22.71 -8.88 0.78
C ASN A 72 23.65 -7.66 0.67
N SER A 73 23.32 -6.67 -0.18
CA SER A 73 24.12 -5.44 -0.28
C SER A 73 24.08 -4.56 0.97
N MET A 74 23.07 -4.71 1.82
CA MET A 74 22.93 -3.99 3.10
C MET A 74 23.75 -4.63 4.23
N LYS A 75 24.54 -5.67 3.93
CA LYS A 75 25.30 -6.44 4.92
C LYS A 75 26.81 -6.29 4.76
N THR A 76 27.51 -6.28 5.88
CA THR A 76 28.96 -6.45 5.97
C THR A 76 29.23 -7.73 6.75
N ASN A 77 29.99 -8.67 6.17
CA ASN A 77 30.29 -9.98 6.79
C ASN A 77 29.04 -10.76 7.23
N GLY A 78 27.95 -10.66 6.47
CA GLY A 78 26.69 -11.36 6.74
C GLY A 78 25.80 -10.70 7.80
N ILE A 79 26.22 -9.57 8.37
CA ILE A 79 25.48 -8.80 9.38
C ILE A 79 24.98 -7.50 8.74
N TYR A 80 23.74 -7.11 9.02
CA TYR A 80 23.20 -5.82 8.56
C TYR A 80 24.05 -4.66 9.08
N ASN A 81 24.45 -3.78 8.16
CA ASN A 81 25.20 -2.58 8.48
C ASN A 81 24.22 -1.42 8.56
N GLU A 82 24.01 -0.88 9.76
CA GLU A 82 23.09 0.25 10.01
C GLU A 82 23.43 1.47 9.13
N ASN A 83 24.71 1.70 8.80
CA ASN A 83 25.11 2.79 7.91
C ASN A 83 24.63 2.61 6.45
N LEU A 84 24.20 1.40 6.07
CA LEU A 84 23.64 1.09 4.76
C LEU A 84 22.10 1.02 4.79
N ILE A 85 21.50 1.20 5.96
CA ILE A 85 20.05 1.19 6.20
C ILE A 85 19.65 2.62 6.53
N SER A 86 19.32 3.40 5.50
CA SER A 86 18.77 4.74 5.66
C SER A 86 17.28 4.72 5.34
N SER A 87 16.46 5.18 6.28
CA SER A 87 15.03 5.46 6.07
C SER A 87 14.73 6.87 6.57
N PRO A 88 15.02 7.91 5.77
CA PRO A 88 15.01 9.29 6.24
C PRO A 88 13.61 9.84 6.61
N ALA A 89 12.55 9.05 6.49
CA ALA A 89 11.18 9.57 6.54
C ALA A 89 10.10 8.68 7.17
N SER A 90 10.41 7.48 7.67
CA SER A 90 9.37 6.53 8.09
C SER A 90 9.05 6.55 9.59
N GLY A 91 9.94 7.07 10.44
CA GLY A 91 9.87 6.89 11.89
C GLY A 91 10.22 5.47 12.37
N ILE A 92 10.52 4.55 11.45
CA ILE A 92 10.94 3.16 11.75
C ILE A 92 12.37 3.20 12.28
N LYS A 93 12.62 2.54 13.41
CA LYS A 93 13.98 2.41 13.95
C LYS A 93 14.78 1.38 13.15
N ASP A 94 16.09 1.55 13.06
CA ASP A 94 16.97 0.61 12.35
C ASP A 94 16.85 -0.84 12.88
N SER A 95 16.65 -1.01 14.19
CA SER A 95 16.42 -2.33 14.79
C SER A 95 15.12 -2.99 14.32
N GLU A 96 14.04 -2.23 14.20
CA GLU A 96 12.74 -2.68 13.68
C GLU A 96 12.85 -3.02 12.18
N ALA A 97 13.57 -2.18 11.43
CA ALA A 97 13.89 -2.41 10.04
C ALA A 97 14.65 -3.73 9.84
N ILE A 98 15.73 -3.94 10.60
CA ILE A 98 16.55 -5.14 10.55
C ILE A 98 15.71 -6.38 10.90
N GLU A 99 14.79 -6.30 11.86
CA GLU A 99 13.89 -7.41 12.16
C GLU A 99 12.98 -7.74 10.97
N MET A 100 12.35 -6.75 10.36
CA MET A 100 11.52 -6.95 9.18
C MET A 100 12.33 -7.50 8.00
N PHE A 101 13.55 -7.01 7.77
CA PHE A 101 14.44 -7.53 6.73
C PHE A 101 14.80 -9.00 6.95
N LYS A 102 15.14 -9.40 8.18
CA LYS A 102 15.39 -10.81 8.53
C LYS A 102 14.17 -11.69 8.26
N GLU A 103 12.97 -11.12 8.32
CA GLU A 103 11.72 -11.85 8.08
C GLU A 103 11.41 -11.93 6.59
N ILE A 104 11.75 -10.89 5.81
CA ILE A 104 11.76 -10.95 4.35
C ILE A 104 12.75 -12.02 3.87
N GLU A 105 13.95 -12.11 4.45
CA GLU A 105 14.97 -13.11 4.05
C GLU A 105 14.52 -14.57 4.23
N LYS A 106 13.63 -14.82 5.19
CA LYS A 106 13.05 -16.14 5.42
C LYS A 106 11.91 -16.46 4.44
N ASP A 107 11.34 -15.44 3.81
CA ASP A 107 10.22 -15.57 2.89
C ASP A 107 10.70 -15.71 1.45
N LYS A 108 10.72 -16.94 0.95
CA LYS A 108 11.14 -17.24 -0.43
C LYS A 108 10.32 -16.49 -1.48
N THR A 109 9.05 -16.19 -1.22
CA THR A 109 8.19 -15.46 -2.16
C THR A 109 8.69 -14.03 -2.30
N LEU A 110 8.94 -13.35 -1.18
CA LEU A 110 9.46 -11.98 -1.18
C LEU A 110 10.89 -11.91 -1.73
N CYS A 111 11.78 -12.82 -1.32
CA CYS A 111 13.14 -12.88 -1.85
C CYS A 111 13.19 -13.15 -3.36
N ASP A 112 12.21 -13.86 -3.92
CA ASP A 112 12.12 -14.07 -5.37
C ASP A 112 11.54 -12.88 -6.13
N LEU A 113 11.09 -11.81 -5.47
CA LEU A 113 10.61 -10.61 -6.16
C LEU A 113 11.77 -9.79 -6.75
N THR A 114 11.55 -9.24 -7.94
CA THR A 114 12.49 -8.31 -8.58
C THR A 114 11.73 -7.07 -9.04
N ALA A 115 12.32 -5.91 -8.80
CA ALA A 115 11.76 -4.65 -9.27
C ALA A 115 11.83 -4.57 -10.80
N ILE A 116 10.73 -4.14 -11.42
CA ILE A 116 10.57 -4.02 -12.88
C ILE A 116 10.31 -2.57 -13.32
N ALA A 117 9.83 -1.74 -12.42
CA ALA A 117 9.60 -0.33 -12.62
C ALA A 117 9.63 0.36 -11.26
N SER A 118 10.12 1.59 -11.24
CA SER A 118 10.10 2.47 -10.08
C SER A 118 9.91 3.91 -10.53
N ILE A 119 9.39 4.73 -9.62
CA ILE A 119 9.36 6.19 -9.73
C ILE A 119 9.76 6.76 -8.37
N ASP A 120 10.48 7.87 -8.40
CA ASP A 120 10.79 8.70 -7.23
C ASP A 120 10.69 10.17 -7.66
N THR A 121 9.46 10.68 -7.65
CA THR A 121 9.07 12.03 -8.08
C THR A 121 8.35 12.71 -6.90
N ASN A 122 7.11 13.19 -7.08
CA ASN A 122 6.28 13.62 -5.94
C ASN A 122 5.73 12.40 -5.16
N ILE A 123 5.75 11.22 -5.77
CA ILE A 123 5.49 9.94 -5.12
C ILE A 123 6.67 9.00 -5.34
N ARG A 124 6.86 8.06 -4.41
CA ARG A 124 7.74 6.91 -4.61
C ARG A 124 6.91 5.65 -4.73
N ALA A 125 7.14 4.88 -5.79
CA ALA A 125 6.48 3.59 -6.00
C ALA A 125 7.41 2.60 -6.67
N VAL A 126 7.24 1.32 -6.35
CA VAL A 126 7.99 0.22 -6.98
C VAL A 126 7.03 -0.89 -7.36
N ALA A 127 7.17 -1.39 -8.59
CA ALA A 127 6.47 -2.56 -9.08
C ALA A 127 7.41 -3.77 -9.07
N PHE A 128 6.95 -4.88 -8.52
CA PHE A 128 7.70 -6.14 -8.45
C PHE A 128 6.96 -7.26 -9.15
N VAL A 129 7.74 -8.21 -9.68
CA VAL A 129 7.25 -9.51 -10.17
C VAL A 129 8.14 -10.62 -9.64
N ASN A 130 7.70 -11.86 -9.69
CA ASN A 130 8.61 -13.00 -9.49
C ASN A 130 9.77 -12.90 -10.50
N LYS A 131 11.02 -13.06 -10.05
CA LYS A 131 12.23 -12.93 -10.88
C LYS A 131 12.22 -13.83 -12.11
N ARG A 132 11.60 -15.02 -12.01
CA ARG A 132 11.41 -15.94 -13.15
C ARG A 132 10.48 -15.38 -14.23
N CYS A 133 9.70 -14.36 -13.89
CA CYS A 133 8.69 -13.73 -14.72
C CYS A 133 9.07 -12.32 -15.20
N LYS A 134 10.29 -11.82 -14.92
CA LYS A 134 10.73 -10.44 -15.24
C LYS A 134 10.49 -10.00 -16.70
N ASN A 135 10.43 -10.94 -17.63
CA ASN A 135 10.22 -10.66 -19.07
C ASN A 135 8.97 -11.32 -19.66
N ILE A 136 8.07 -11.84 -18.82
CA ILE A 136 6.89 -12.57 -19.25
C ILE A 136 5.69 -11.62 -19.25
N LYS A 137 5.10 -11.38 -20.43
CA LYS A 137 3.86 -10.59 -20.55
C LYS A 137 2.70 -11.30 -19.85
N GLY A 138 1.87 -10.53 -19.14
CA GLY A 138 0.75 -11.03 -18.33
C GLY A 138 1.22 -11.84 -17.13
N ALA A 139 2.43 -11.57 -16.63
CA ALA A 139 2.82 -12.06 -15.32
C ALA A 139 2.22 -11.17 -14.23
N GLU A 140 1.85 -11.76 -13.10
CA GLU A 140 1.29 -11.01 -11.99
C GLU A 140 2.34 -10.14 -11.31
N ALA A 141 2.01 -8.87 -11.12
CA ALA A 141 2.82 -7.87 -10.43
C ALA A 141 2.19 -7.47 -9.09
N VAL A 142 3.04 -7.01 -8.17
CA VAL A 142 2.66 -6.23 -6.99
C VAL A 142 3.19 -4.82 -7.14
N ILE A 143 2.35 -3.82 -6.86
CA ILE A 143 2.76 -2.41 -6.78
C ILE A 143 2.76 -1.99 -5.32
N VAL A 144 3.84 -1.33 -4.92
CA VAL A 144 4.01 -0.79 -3.57
C VAL A 144 4.22 0.72 -3.67
N TYR A 145 3.32 1.49 -3.06
CA TYR A 145 3.46 2.93 -2.93
C TYR A 145 4.04 3.27 -1.55
N GLN A 146 5.11 4.06 -1.51
CA GLN A 146 5.67 4.59 -0.26
C GLN A 146 4.75 5.68 0.30
N GLY A 147 4.70 5.83 1.63
CA GLY A 147 4.23 7.08 2.23
C GLY A 147 5.19 8.24 1.98
N THR A 148 4.79 9.44 2.39
CA THR A 148 5.51 10.68 2.10
C THR A 148 6.89 10.76 2.76
N LYS A 149 7.83 11.46 2.10
CA LYS A 149 9.12 11.83 2.66
C LYS A 149 8.98 13.05 3.59
N GLY A 150 9.11 12.87 4.91
CA GLY A 150 9.15 13.97 5.88
C GLY A 150 7.83 14.32 6.56
N LEU A 151 7.90 15.14 7.61
CA LEU A 151 6.77 15.41 8.53
C LEU A 151 5.80 16.50 8.06
N ASN A 152 6.20 17.41 7.18
CA ASN A 152 5.45 18.66 6.90
C ASN A 152 4.67 18.67 5.58
N GLU A 153 5.23 18.11 4.50
CA GLU A 153 4.55 18.01 3.19
C GLU A 153 3.32 17.06 3.11
N PRO A 154 3.22 15.96 3.89
CA PRO A 154 2.08 15.03 3.79
C PRO A 154 0.74 15.69 4.15
N TRP A 155 0.74 16.64 5.09
CA TRP A 155 -0.48 17.26 5.59
C TRP A 155 -1.14 18.18 4.58
N LEU A 156 -0.35 18.83 3.70
CA LEU A 156 -0.89 19.72 2.67
C LEU A 156 -1.69 18.92 1.63
N ASP A 157 -1.17 17.79 1.14
CA ASP A 157 -1.92 16.91 0.22
C ASP A 157 -3.07 16.18 0.94
N ASN A 158 -2.94 15.86 2.23
CA ASN A 158 -4.07 15.34 3.02
C ASN A 158 -5.23 16.35 3.06
N LEU A 159 -4.93 17.64 3.20
CA LEU A 159 -5.90 18.72 3.15
C LEU A 159 -6.44 18.93 1.73
N GLU A 160 -5.59 18.89 0.69
CA GLU A 160 -6.00 18.93 -0.72
C GLU A 160 -7.01 17.83 -1.05
N GLY A 161 -6.75 16.62 -0.54
CA GLY A 161 -7.62 15.47 -0.65
C GLY A 161 -9.02 15.68 -0.06
N ALA A 162 -9.26 16.72 0.74
CA ALA A 162 -10.59 17.08 1.25
C ALA A 162 -11.47 17.80 0.22
N TYR A 163 -10.88 18.50 -0.75
CA TYR A 163 -11.60 19.35 -1.71
C TYR A 163 -11.26 19.07 -3.18
N HIS A 164 -10.39 18.11 -3.47
CA HIS A 164 -10.13 17.60 -4.82
C HIS A 164 -10.76 16.22 -5.05
N ALA A 165 -11.26 15.99 -6.25
CA ALA A 165 -11.67 14.66 -6.70
C ALA A 165 -10.48 13.78 -7.07
N ASP A 166 -9.37 14.37 -7.47
CA ASP A 166 -8.09 13.73 -7.70
C ASP A 166 -7.01 14.72 -7.29
N THR A 167 -6.10 14.33 -6.41
CA THR A 167 -4.89 15.12 -6.13
C THR A 167 -3.80 14.81 -7.15
N ASP A 168 -2.81 15.69 -7.27
CA ASP A 168 -1.70 15.47 -8.21
C ASP A 168 -0.94 14.16 -7.90
N LEU A 169 -0.77 13.83 -6.61
CA LEU A 169 -0.12 12.58 -6.18
C LEU A 169 -0.93 11.35 -6.60
N GLN A 170 -2.26 11.43 -6.49
CA GLN A 170 -3.17 10.36 -6.92
C GLN A 170 -3.11 10.15 -8.44
N LEU A 171 -3.15 11.24 -9.22
CA LEU A 171 -3.02 11.17 -10.68
C LEU A 171 -1.67 10.57 -11.09
N GLU A 172 -0.60 10.88 -10.38
CA GLU A 172 0.72 10.28 -10.61
C GLU A 172 0.75 8.78 -10.28
N ALA A 173 0.09 8.37 -9.19
CA ALA A 173 -0.06 6.95 -8.86
C ALA A 173 -0.83 6.18 -9.94
N GLY A 174 -1.91 6.77 -10.48
CA GLY A 174 -2.67 6.24 -11.62
C GLY A 174 -1.82 6.08 -12.88
N LYS A 175 -0.98 7.08 -13.21
CA LYS A 175 -0.05 6.98 -14.35
C LYS A 175 0.97 5.84 -14.15
N PHE A 176 1.45 5.63 -12.93
CA PHE A 176 2.41 4.56 -12.64
C PHE A 176 1.79 3.17 -12.87
N ILE A 177 0.63 2.89 -12.29
CA ILE A 177 -0.04 1.59 -12.48
C ILE A 177 -0.41 1.37 -13.96
N ALA A 178 -0.92 2.38 -14.65
CA ALA A 178 -1.20 2.31 -16.09
C ALA A 178 0.02 1.92 -16.93
N ASN A 179 1.22 2.35 -16.52
CA ASN A 179 2.46 1.98 -17.20
C ASN A 179 2.86 0.53 -16.94
N VAL A 180 2.65 0.02 -15.73
CA VAL A 180 2.90 -1.39 -15.37
C VAL A 180 1.94 -2.33 -16.12
N GLU A 181 0.66 -1.95 -16.20
CA GLU A 181 -0.41 -2.69 -16.88
C GLU A 181 -0.18 -2.92 -18.38
N LYS A 182 0.68 -2.11 -19.02
CA LYS A 182 1.06 -2.33 -20.43
C LYS A 182 1.71 -3.69 -20.67
N LYS A 183 2.32 -4.29 -19.63
CA LYS A 183 3.06 -5.55 -19.73
C LYS A 183 2.65 -6.61 -18.70
N TYR A 184 2.18 -6.22 -17.53
CA TYR A 184 1.92 -7.12 -16.39
C TYR A 184 0.50 -7.00 -15.87
N ASP A 185 -0.01 -8.07 -15.26
CA ASP A 185 -1.33 -8.07 -14.62
C ASP A 185 -1.16 -7.68 -13.15
N VAL A 186 -1.77 -6.58 -12.70
CA VAL A 186 -1.48 -6.03 -11.36
C VAL A 186 -2.26 -6.75 -10.27
N SER A 187 -1.78 -7.91 -9.83
CA SER A 187 -2.47 -8.72 -8.83
C SER A 187 -2.65 -8.02 -7.47
N HIS A 188 -1.66 -7.28 -7.00
CA HIS A 188 -1.63 -6.73 -5.65
C HIS A 188 -1.21 -5.26 -5.66
N VAL A 189 -1.86 -4.45 -4.84
CA VAL A 189 -1.47 -3.07 -4.57
C VAL A 189 -1.41 -2.85 -3.06
N THR A 190 -0.36 -2.22 -2.57
CA THR A 190 -0.19 -1.98 -1.13
C THR A 190 0.63 -0.73 -0.85
N GLY A 191 0.46 -0.18 0.35
CA GLY A 191 1.19 0.98 0.80
C GLY A 191 0.75 1.41 2.19
N HIS A 192 1.56 2.26 2.80
CA HIS A 192 1.33 2.80 4.14
C HIS A 192 1.13 4.32 4.11
N SER A 193 0.32 4.87 5.03
CA SER A 193 0.09 6.32 5.16
C SER A 193 -0.42 6.90 3.83
N LYS A 194 0.26 7.89 3.25
CA LYS A 194 -0.04 8.38 1.90
C LYS A 194 -0.02 7.27 0.85
N GLY A 195 0.94 6.34 0.91
CA GLY A 195 1.00 5.19 0.03
C GLY A 195 -0.22 4.26 0.15
N GLY A 196 -0.85 4.20 1.33
CA GLY A 196 -2.13 3.52 1.53
C GLY A 196 -3.27 4.20 0.76
N ASN A 197 -3.36 5.53 0.83
CA ASN A 197 -4.33 6.29 0.04
C ASN A 197 -4.09 6.12 -1.48
N LEU A 198 -2.84 6.21 -1.94
CA LEU A 198 -2.50 5.99 -3.36
C LEU A 198 -2.84 4.57 -3.83
N SER A 199 -2.67 3.57 -2.96
CA SER A 199 -3.05 2.18 -3.23
C SER A 199 -4.57 2.03 -3.40
N GLN A 200 -5.34 2.67 -2.52
CA GLN A 200 -6.79 2.71 -2.61
C GLN A 200 -7.24 3.41 -3.90
N TYR A 201 -6.65 4.56 -4.22
CA TYR A 201 -6.92 5.33 -5.45
C TYR A 201 -6.67 4.49 -6.70
N ALA A 202 -5.48 3.88 -6.81
CA ALA A 202 -5.12 3.01 -7.92
C ALA A 202 -6.08 1.83 -8.04
N THR A 203 -6.51 1.26 -6.93
CA THR A 203 -7.48 0.14 -6.94
C THR A 203 -8.86 0.56 -7.42
N ILE A 204 -9.33 1.76 -7.07
CA ILE A 204 -10.61 2.26 -7.59
C ILE A 204 -10.50 2.57 -9.09
N THR A 205 -9.46 3.27 -9.52
CA THR A 205 -9.35 3.76 -10.91
C THR A 205 -8.88 2.70 -11.91
N HIS A 206 -8.12 1.69 -11.46
CA HIS A 206 -7.57 0.60 -12.29
C HIS A 206 -8.07 -0.78 -11.85
N GLY A 207 -9.19 -0.83 -11.12
CA GLY A 207 -9.64 -2.03 -10.44
C GLY A 207 -9.88 -3.24 -11.32
N GLU A 208 -10.16 -3.09 -12.62
CA GLU A 208 -10.31 -4.23 -13.54
C GLU A 208 -9.09 -5.15 -13.57
N ASN A 209 -7.88 -4.59 -13.42
CA ASN A 209 -6.63 -5.35 -13.42
C ASN A 209 -6.09 -5.60 -12.01
N VAL A 210 -6.70 -5.00 -10.98
CA VAL A 210 -6.33 -5.20 -9.57
C VAL A 210 -7.13 -6.33 -8.94
N ARG A 211 -6.45 -7.33 -8.35
CA ARG A 211 -7.13 -8.41 -7.62
C ARG A 211 -7.32 -8.06 -6.14
N LYS A 212 -6.29 -7.51 -5.48
CA LYS A 212 -6.31 -7.27 -4.04
C LYS A 212 -5.54 -6.00 -3.67
N CYS A 213 -6.11 -5.22 -2.77
CA CYS A 213 -5.46 -4.07 -2.16
C CYS A 213 -5.46 -4.20 -0.65
N VAL A 214 -4.29 -3.97 -0.03
CA VAL A 214 -4.18 -3.78 1.41
C VAL A 214 -3.57 -2.42 1.68
N SER A 215 -4.35 -1.56 2.32
CA SER A 215 -3.93 -0.22 2.72
C SER A 215 -3.60 -0.23 4.20
N PHE A 216 -2.41 0.25 4.58
CA PHE A 216 -2.00 0.40 5.97
C PHE A 216 -2.09 1.87 6.38
N ASP A 217 -2.91 2.19 7.38
CA ASP A 217 -3.06 3.56 7.92
C ASP A 217 -3.31 4.63 6.83
N GLY A 218 -4.01 4.24 5.76
CA GLY A 218 -4.26 5.09 4.60
C GLY A 218 -5.49 5.97 4.79
N GLN A 219 -5.33 7.28 4.58
CA GLN A 219 -6.44 8.24 4.67
C GLN A 219 -7.55 7.98 3.62
N GLY A 220 -8.74 8.50 3.91
CA GLY A 220 -9.90 8.48 3.01
C GLY A 220 -9.87 9.52 1.89
N PHE A 221 -11.05 9.81 1.34
CA PHE A 221 -11.24 10.64 0.14
C PHE A 221 -12.34 11.70 0.33
N SER A 222 -12.30 12.75 -0.49
CA SER A 222 -13.35 13.79 -0.53
C SER A 222 -14.67 13.26 -1.06
N GLN A 223 -15.75 13.97 -0.75
CA GLN A 223 -17.06 13.71 -1.38
C GLN A 223 -17.02 13.90 -2.91
N LEU A 224 -16.14 14.76 -3.43
CA LEU A 224 -15.96 14.94 -4.87
C LEU A 224 -15.37 13.68 -5.53
N PHE A 225 -14.39 13.03 -4.90
CA PHE A 225 -13.87 11.74 -5.36
C PHE A 225 -15.00 10.70 -5.37
N LEU A 226 -15.76 10.60 -4.28
CA LEU A 226 -16.86 9.63 -4.16
C LEU A 226 -17.92 9.82 -5.25
N ASN A 227 -18.27 11.08 -5.54
CA ASN A 227 -19.23 11.42 -6.59
C ASN A 227 -18.66 11.14 -8.00
N LYS A 228 -17.38 11.44 -8.23
CA LYS A 228 -16.71 11.19 -9.51
C LYS A 228 -16.62 9.70 -9.83
N TYR A 229 -16.24 8.89 -8.84
CA TYR A 229 -15.93 7.46 -9.00
C TYR A 229 -17.01 6.52 -8.46
N THR A 230 -18.27 6.95 -8.45
CA THR A 230 -19.37 6.15 -7.86
C THR A 230 -19.49 4.75 -8.47
N LYS A 231 -19.26 4.60 -9.78
CA LYS A 231 -19.38 3.29 -10.46
C LYS A 231 -18.20 2.38 -10.09
N GLU A 232 -17.00 2.94 -10.12
CA GLU A 232 -15.74 2.29 -9.82
C GLU A 232 -15.69 1.86 -8.34
N LEU A 233 -16.17 2.72 -7.43
CA LEU A 233 -16.33 2.39 -6.02
C LEU A 233 -17.23 1.16 -5.83
N LYS A 234 -18.37 1.11 -6.53
CA LYS A 234 -19.27 -0.05 -6.47
C LYS A 234 -18.62 -1.32 -7.02
N ALA A 235 -17.77 -1.21 -8.04
CA ALA A 235 -17.12 -2.34 -8.69
C ALA A 235 -15.87 -2.83 -7.93
N HIS A 236 -15.11 -1.94 -7.30
CA HIS A 236 -13.73 -2.20 -6.89
C HIS A 236 -13.47 -2.08 -5.38
N SER A 237 -14.33 -1.41 -4.61
CA SER A 237 -14.13 -1.22 -3.15
C SER A 237 -14.01 -2.54 -2.38
N SER A 238 -14.67 -3.60 -2.84
CA SER A 238 -14.62 -4.95 -2.23
C SER A 238 -13.23 -5.59 -2.28
N LYS A 239 -12.33 -5.04 -3.11
CA LYS A 239 -10.95 -5.51 -3.26
C LYS A 239 -10.01 -4.88 -2.22
N ILE A 240 -10.48 -3.86 -1.50
CA ILE A 240 -9.69 -3.07 -0.57
C ILE A 240 -9.95 -3.53 0.86
N THR A 241 -8.87 -3.91 1.56
CA THR A 241 -8.86 -4.05 3.02
C THR A 241 -7.99 -2.94 3.60
N SER A 242 -8.54 -2.09 4.47
CA SER A 242 -7.75 -1.20 5.31
C SER A 242 -7.37 -1.89 6.61
N ILE A 243 -6.10 -1.80 6.96
CA ILE A 243 -5.53 -2.30 8.21
C ILE A 243 -4.97 -1.09 8.94
N VAL A 244 -5.44 -0.88 10.17
CA VAL A 244 -5.31 0.40 10.84
C VAL A 244 -4.85 0.19 12.26
N SER A 245 -3.88 0.95 12.73
CA SER A 245 -3.57 0.99 14.17
C SER A 245 -4.72 1.65 14.93
N TYR A 246 -5.25 1.02 15.98
CA TYR A 246 -6.51 1.46 16.61
C TYR A 246 -6.46 2.87 17.26
N LYS A 247 -5.26 3.42 17.41
CA LYS A 247 -4.97 4.75 17.97
C LYS A 247 -4.57 5.78 16.93
N GLU A 248 -4.35 5.38 15.68
CA GLU A 248 -3.80 6.28 14.68
C GLU A 248 -4.93 7.12 14.03
N PRO A 249 -4.81 8.46 13.99
CA PRO A 249 -5.88 9.34 13.54
C PRO A 249 -5.84 9.71 12.04
N VAL A 250 -4.80 9.35 11.29
CA VAL A 250 -4.64 9.64 9.87
C VAL A 250 -5.63 8.87 9.02
N HIS A 251 -5.86 7.57 9.29
CA HIS A 251 -6.89 6.81 8.59
C HIS A 251 -8.29 7.42 8.78
N ALA A 252 -8.55 8.04 9.92
CA ALA A 252 -9.81 8.70 10.21
C ALA A 252 -10.04 9.99 9.41
N LEU A 253 -9.03 10.47 8.66
CA LEU A 253 -9.19 11.64 7.80
C LEU A 253 -10.06 11.31 6.58
N LEU A 254 -11.04 12.19 6.34
CA LEU A 254 -11.96 12.18 5.19
C LEU A 254 -12.89 10.96 5.19
N THR A 255 -13.34 10.52 4.00
CA THR A 255 -14.30 9.41 3.89
C THR A 255 -13.59 8.09 3.53
N PRO A 256 -13.63 7.06 4.40
CA PRO A 256 -13.10 5.75 4.07
C PRO A 256 -13.86 5.10 2.91
N ILE A 257 -13.15 4.36 2.05
CA ILE A 257 -13.76 3.69 0.88
C ILE A 257 -13.53 2.18 0.86
N ALA A 258 -12.74 1.65 1.80
CA ALA A 258 -12.50 0.22 1.93
C ALA A 258 -13.77 -0.50 2.39
N SER A 259 -14.11 -1.64 1.77
CA SER A 259 -15.25 -2.44 2.22
C SER A 259 -14.99 -3.18 3.53
N SER A 260 -13.71 -3.35 3.89
CA SER A 260 -13.26 -3.99 5.13
C SER A 260 -12.22 -3.10 5.80
N VAL A 261 -12.47 -2.73 7.05
CA VAL A 261 -11.52 -2.03 7.91
C VAL A 261 -11.22 -2.91 9.12
N LYS A 262 -9.93 -3.15 9.40
CA LYS A 262 -9.45 -3.94 10.53
C LYS A 262 -8.59 -3.05 11.43
N TYR A 263 -9.07 -2.79 12.64
CA TYR A 263 -8.28 -2.06 13.64
C TYR A 263 -7.44 -3.05 14.44
N ILE A 264 -6.12 -2.84 14.47
CA ILE A 264 -5.14 -3.68 15.15
C ILE A 264 -4.85 -3.08 16.52
N LYS A 265 -4.93 -3.91 17.56
CA LYS A 265 -4.55 -3.56 18.93
C LYS A 265 -3.03 -3.53 19.04
N THR A 266 -2.45 -2.39 18.69
CA THR A 266 -1.03 -2.08 18.88
C THR A 266 -0.74 -1.72 20.34
N ASP A 267 0.53 -1.50 20.66
CA ASP A 267 0.99 -1.15 22.01
C ASP A 267 0.20 0.02 22.61
N GLU A 268 -0.27 -0.17 23.86
CA GLU A 268 -1.09 0.78 24.59
C GLU A 268 -0.29 1.99 25.08
N ASP A 269 1.04 1.93 25.12
CA ASP A 269 1.88 3.04 25.58
C ASP A 269 2.26 4.00 24.44
N LEU A 270 1.89 3.69 23.18
CA LEU A 270 2.18 4.55 22.03
C LEU A 270 1.28 5.79 22.01
N ASN A 271 1.90 6.95 21.76
CA ASN A 271 1.21 8.19 21.42
C ASN A 271 0.65 8.14 19.98
N SER A 272 -0.20 9.09 19.61
CA SER A 272 -0.90 9.12 18.31
C SER A 272 0.01 9.27 17.08
N VAL A 273 1.24 9.77 17.25
CA VAL A 273 2.23 9.90 16.17
C VAL A 273 3.00 8.59 16.01
N ALA A 274 3.45 8.01 17.12
CA ALA A 274 4.14 6.73 17.14
C ALA A 274 3.21 5.58 16.71
N SER A 275 1.91 5.68 17.00
CA SER A 275 0.90 4.70 16.55
C SER A 275 0.69 4.70 15.02
N HIS A 276 1.18 5.71 14.31
CA HIS A 276 1.14 5.83 12.84
C HIS A 276 2.43 5.34 12.15
N VAL A 277 3.45 4.92 12.91
CA VAL A 277 4.67 4.36 12.31
C VAL A 277 4.35 2.94 11.82
N SER A 278 4.59 2.63 10.55
CA SER A 278 4.18 1.36 9.95
C SER A 278 4.75 0.10 10.60
N SER A 279 5.88 0.21 11.31
CA SER A 279 6.47 -0.92 12.05
C SER A 279 5.59 -1.37 13.22
N VAL A 280 4.72 -0.52 13.77
CA VAL A 280 3.85 -0.89 14.91
C VAL A 280 2.73 -1.86 14.51
N LEU A 281 2.42 -1.94 13.21
CA LEU A 281 1.50 -2.93 12.66
C LEU A 281 2.17 -4.31 12.49
N TYR A 282 3.48 -4.40 12.71
CA TYR A 282 4.25 -5.63 12.58
C TYR A 282 4.63 -6.19 13.95
N ASP A 283 3.99 -7.31 14.31
CA ASP A 283 4.47 -8.23 15.34
C ASP A 283 4.17 -9.66 14.85
N LYS A 284 5.12 -10.59 14.99
CA LYS A 284 4.94 -11.97 14.51
C LYS A 284 3.74 -12.66 15.14
N SER A 285 3.42 -12.31 16.39
CA SER A 285 2.27 -12.84 17.11
C SER A 285 0.93 -12.40 16.52
N PHE A 286 0.88 -11.27 15.79
CA PHE A 286 -0.33 -10.75 15.16
C PHE A 286 -0.81 -11.60 13.98
N PHE A 287 0.05 -12.42 13.39
CA PHE A 287 -0.24 -13.15 12.16
C PHE A 287 -0.42 -14.65 12.39
N ASP A 288 -1.42 -15.23 11.75
CA ASP A 288 -1.55 -16.68 11.63
C ASP A 288 -0.47 -17.28 10.70
N GLU A 289 -0.50 -18.60 10.55
CA GLU A 289 0.41 -19.35 9.67
C GLU A 289 0.33 -18.94 8.19
N ASN A 290 -0.78 -18.33 7.76
CA ASN A 290 -1.01 -17.85 6.40
C ASN A 290 -0.62 -16.37 6.22
N GLY A 291 -0.11 -15.71 7.27
CA GLY A 291 0.23 -14.28 7.24
C GLY A 291 -0.99 -13.36 7.23
N THR A 292 -2.13 -13.80 7.75
CA THR A 292 -3.33 -12.99 7.98
C THR A 292 -3.38 -12.52 9.43
N TYR A 293 -3.84 -11.29 9.68
CA TYR A 293 -4.04 -10.82 11.05
C TYR A 293 -5.05 -11.70 11.79
N LYS A 294 -4.65 -12.19 12.97
CA LYS A 294 -5.50 -13.06 13.79
C LYS A 294 -6.67 -12.29 14.40
N PRO A 295 -7.80 -12.96 14.71
CA PRO A 295 -8.93 -12.29 15.35
C PRO A 295 -8.59 -11.65 16.69
N GLU A 296 -7.64 -12.18 17.46
CA GLU A 296 -7.32 -11.70 18.82
C GLU A 296 -6.58 -10.36 18.82
N CYS A 297 -5.95 -9.96 17.71
CA CYS A 297 -5.35 -8.65 17.58
C CYS A 297 -6.33 -7.59 17.05
N LEU A 298 -7.56 -7.98 16.70
CA LEU A 298 -8.58 -7.04 16.23
C LEU A 298 -9.26 -6.34 17.40
N THR A 299 -9.47 -5.04 17.27
CA THR A 299 -10.12 -4.21 18.28
C THR A 299 -11.04 -3.16 17.61
N LYS A 300 -11.54 -2.22 18.40
CA LYS A 300 -12.23 -1.01 17.92
C LYS A 300 -11.28 0.19 17.98
N PRO A 301 -11.48 1.20 17.12
CA PRO A 301 -10.75 2.46 17.26
C PRO A 301 -10.98 3.07 18.64
N THR A 302 -10.05 3.90 19.09
CA THR A 302 -10.27 4.71 20.29
C THR A 302 -11.38 5.74 20.04
N LYS A 303 -12.03 6.21 21.12
CA LYS A 303 -13.04 7.28 21.05
C LYS A 303 -12.51 8.56 20.39
N THR A 304 -11.22 8.84 20.56
CA THR A 304 -10.56 9.99 19.92
C THR A 304 -10.52 9.83 18.41
N VAL A 305 -10.14 8.64 17.92
CA VAL A 305 -10.13 8.31 16.49
C VAL A 305 -11.56 8.33 15.91
N GLU A 306 -12.54 7.79 16.64
CA GLU A 306 -13.96 7.86 16.25
C GLU A 306 -14.43 9.32 16.11
N LEU A 307 -14.12 10.17 17.10
CA LEU A 307 -14.51 11.59 17.08
C LEU A 307 -13.84 12.36 15.93
N ILE A 308 -12.57 12.09 15.66
CA ILE A 308 -11.86 12.69 14.51
C ILE A 308 -12.53 12.27 13.21
N SER A 309 -12.86 10.99 13.06
CA SER A 309 -13.52 10.46 11.87
C SER A 309 -14.88 11.11 11.65
N ASP A 310 -15.72 11.18 12.69
CA ASP A 310 -17.04 11.83 12.63
C ASP A 310 -16.94 13.32 12.26
N ALA A 311 -15.97 14.03 12.85
CA ALA A 311 -15.75 15.45 12.57
C ALA A 311 -15.28 15.67 11.12
N CYS A 312 -14.31 14.88 10.65
CA CYS A 312 -13.82 14.93 9.27
C CYS A 312 -14.92 14.60 8.28
N TYR A 313 -15.67 13.52 8.50
CA TYR A 313 -16.78 13.12 7.65
C TYR A 313 -17.86 14.20 7.58
N TYR A 314 -18.23 14.79 8.72
CA TYR A 314 -19.19 15.89 8.77
C TYR A 314 -18.72 17.09 7.95
N LEU A 315 -17.45 17.50 8.11
CA LEU A 315 -16.87 18.62 7.37
C LEU A 315 -16.91 18.39 5.86
N VAL A 316 -16.39 17.25 5.38
CA VAL A 316 -16.33 16.96 3.93
C VAL A 316 -17.70 16.72 3.29
N SER A 317 -18.71 16.35 4.10
CA SER A 317 -20.08 16.12 3.63
C SER A 317 -20.95 17.38 3.61
N ASN A 318 -20.64 18.40 4.42
CA ASN A 318 -21.51 19.55 4.65
C ASN A 318 -20.91 20.90 4.25
N VAL A 319 -19.61 20.98 4.01
CA VAL A 319 -18.92 22.19 3.56
C VAL A 319 -18.57 22.02 2.08
N ASP A 320 -18.90 23.01 1.25
CA ASP A 320 -18.54 22.92 -0.17
C ASP A 320 -17.04 23.06 -0.39
N ALA A 321 -16.57 22.52 -1.52
CA ALA A 321 -15.15 22.40 -1.83
C ALA A 321 -14.41 23.74 -1.86
N LYS A 322 -15.05 24.85 -2.30
CA LYS A 322 -14.39 26.16 -2.32
C LYS A 322 -14.11 26.66 -0.90
N HIS A 323 -15.02 26.41 0.02
CA HIS A 323 -14.83 26.77 1.41
C HIS A 323 -13.85 25.85 2.12
N LEU A 324 -13.86 24.55 1.83
CA LEU A 324 -12.83 23.62 2.31
C LEU A 324 -11.44 24.02 1.80
N GLN A 325 -11.32 24.41 0.53
CA GLN A 325 -10.08 24.93 -0.05
C GLN A 325 -9.62 26.19 0.68
N SER A 326 -10.50 27.20 0.83
CA SER A 326 -10.15 28.43 1.53
C SER A 326 -9.75 28.19 3.00
N MET A 327 -10.45 27.28 3.69
CA MET A 327 -10.08 26.85 5.04
C MET A 327 -8.71 26.17 5.04
N SER A 328 -8.45 25.27 4.10
CA SER A 328 -7.17 24.58 3.94
C SER A 328 -6.02 25.54 3.66
N GLU A 329 -6.19 26.49 2.75
CA GLU A 329 -5.17 27.50 2.43
C GLU A 329 -4.86 28.40 3.63
N THR A 330 -5.90 28.77 4.39
CA THR A 330 -5.76 29.60 5.60
C THR A 330 -5.11 28.82 6.75
N ALA A 331 -5.48 27.55 6.91
CA ALA A 331 -5.06 26.72 8.03
C ALA A 331 -3.75 25.96 7.75
N SER A 332 -3.37 25.73 6.49
CA SER A 332 -2.16 24.99 6.09
C SER A 332 -0.88 25.43 6.81
N PRO A 333 -0.56 26.74 6.89
CA PRO A 333 0.64 27.20 7.62
C PRO A 333 0.59 26.87 9.11
N VAL A 334 -0.61 26.80 9.69
CA VAL A 334 -0.83 26.50 11.12
C VAL A 334 -0.88 24.99 11.35
N ILE A 335 -1.58 24.22 10.52
CA ILE A 335 -1.78 22.78 10.63
C ILE A 335 -0.47 22.04 10.39
N GLY A 336 0.33 22.41 9.38
CA GLY A 336 1.64 21.79 9.15
C GLY A 336 2.59 21.93 10.34
N THR A 337 2.41 22.97 11.16
CA THR A 337 3.25 23.27 12.33
C THR A 337 2.64 22.76 13.65
N ALA A 338 1.31 22.77 13.79
CA ALA A 338 0.59 22.48 15.03
C ALA A 338 0.03 21.05 15.10
N MET A 339 -0.20 20.38 13.97
CA MET A 339 -0.82 19.05 13.98
C MET A 339 0.06 17.98 14.65
N PRO A 340 1.39 17.94 14.45
CA PRO A 340 2.26 17.06 15.21
C PRO A 340 2.16 17.30 16.73
N VAL A 341 2.05 18.56 17.15
CA VAL A 341 1.90 18.96 18.57
C VAL A 341 0.51 18.58 19.12
N LEU A 342 -0.54 18.72 18.32
CA LEU A 342 -1.90 18.33 18.69
C LEU A 342 -2.06 16.80 18.79
N MET A 343 -1.39 16.05 17.91
CA MET A 343 -1.36 14.59 17.97
C MET A 343 -0.59 14.11 19.20
N ASP A 344 0.49 14.78 19.59
CA ASP A 344 1.21 14.49 20.83
C ASP A 344 0.38 14.85 22.08
N ALA A 345 -0.31 16.00 22.08
CA ALA A 345 -1.21 16.39 23.18
C ALA A 345 -2.41 15.44 23.35
N SER A 346 -2.94 14.87 22.25
CA SER A 346 -4.04 13.89 22.28
C SER A 346 -3.66 12.57 22.97
N ALA A 347 -2.36 12.28 23.12
CA ALA A 347 -1.86 11.07 23.76
C ALA A 347 -1.92 11.10 25.28
N HIS A 348 -2.11 12.27 25.90
CA HIS A 348 -2.18 12.42 27.35
C HIS A 348 -3.61 12.43 27.91
N GLU A 349 -4.61 11.99 27.13
CA GLU A 349 -6.04 12.06 27.44
C GLU A 349 -6.56 13.47 27.83
N ASP A 350 -5.75 14.52 27.65
CA ASP A 350 -6.18 15.89 27.85
C ASP A 350 -7.02 16.36 26.65
N MET A 351 -8.27 15.92 26.68
CA MET A 351 -9.29 16.28 25.71
C MET A 351 -9.69 17.75 25.81
N SER A 352 -9.14 18.58 26.72
CA SER A 352 -9.53 19.98 26.86
C SER A 352 -9.20 20.79 25.61
N LEU A 353 -8.03 20.59 25.02
CA LEU A 353 -7.59 21.22 23.77
C LEU A 353 -8.41 20.74 22.57
N LEU A 354 -8.67 19.43 22.49
CA LEU A 354 -9.50 18.85 21.43
C LEU A 354 -10.96 19.29 21.53
N LYS A 355 -11.51 19.38 22.75
CA LYS A 355 -12.86 19.92 23.03
C LYS A 355 -12.93 21.42 22.73
N ALA A 356 -11.90 22.18 23.05
CA ALA A 356 -11.81 23.60 22.73
C ALA A 356 -11.75 23.80 21.21
N LEU A 357 -10.91 23.05 20.51
CA LEU A 357 -10.81 23.05 19.04
C LEU A 357 -12.14 22.62 18.40
N TYR A 358 -12.77 21.55 18.89
CA TYR A 358 -14.09 21.11 18.44
C TYR A 358 -15.17 22.18 18.68
N THR A 359 -15.13 22.87 19.82
CA THR A 359 -16.05 23.96 20.16
C THR A 359 -15.84 25.15 19.23
N GLU A 360 -14.59 25.52 18.95
CA GLU A 360 -14.23 26.61 18.04
C GLU A 360 -14.58 26.28 16.60
N ILE A 361 -14.29 25.06 16.12
CA ILE A 361 -14.70 24.56 14.79
C ILE A 361 -16.23 24.64 14.67
N ASN A 362 -16.99 24.14 15.65
CA ASN A 362 -18.45 24.23 15.65
C ASN A 362 -18.96 25.67 15.69
N PHE A 363 -18.29 26.55 16.43
CA PHE A 363 -18.61 27.97 16.43
C PHE A 363 -18.42 28.58 15.04
N ARG A 364 -17.27 28.35 14.39
CA ARG A 364 -16.96 28.82 13.03
C ARG A 364 -17.94 28.27 12.00
N ILE A 365 -18.26 26.97 12.06
CA ILE A 365 -19.29 26.33 11.20
C ILE A 365 -20.65 27.01 11.37
N ARG A 366 -21.06 27.33 12.60
CA ARG A 366 -22.33 28.04 12.85
C ARG A 366 -22.33 29.44 12.24
N GLN A 367 -21.22 30.18 12.36
CA GLN A 367 -21.09 31.50 11.73
C GLN A 367 -21.15 31.38 10.21
N TYR A 368 -20.45 30.40 9.64
CA TYR A 368 -20.45 30.13 8.20
C TYR A 368 -21.86 29.79 7.68
N ASN A 369 -22.55 28.85 8.32
CA ASN A 369 -23.93 28.49 7.96
C ASN A 369 -24.90 29.69 8.05
N LYS A 370 -24.67 30.60 9.00
CA LYS A 370 -25.43 31.84 9.11
C LYS A 370 -25.16 32.76 7.93
N ALA A 371 -23.91 32.89 7.50
CA ALA A 371 -23.51 33.68 6.33
C ALA A 371 -24.11 33.10 5.02
N VAL A 372 -23.98 31.80 4.78
CA VAL A 372 -24.55 31.13 3.60
C VAL A 372 -26.07 31.28 3.53
N ARG A 373 -26.77 31.16 4.67
CA ARG A 373 -28.22 31.40 4.73
C ARG A 373 -28.58 32.85 4.42
N ALA A 374 -27.76 33.81 4.86
CA ALA A 374 -27.96 35.22 4.55
C ALA A 374 -27.76 35.49 3.05
N GLU A 375 -26.73 34.89 2.45
CA GLU A 375 -26.43 35.01 1.02
C GLU A 375 -27.53 34.38 0.15
N LYS A 376 -28.02 33.19 0.49
CA LYS A 376 -29.18 32.57 -0.18
C LYS A 376 -30.45 33.43 -0.08
N LYS A 377 -30.70 34.04 1.08
CA LYS A 377 -31.83 34.97 1.25
C LYS A 377 -31.67 36.22 0.39
N LEU A 378 -30.46 36.77 0.31
CA LEU A 378 -30.16 37.94 -0.53
C LEU A 378 -30.34 37.61 -2.02
N ALA A 379 -29.83 36.46 -2.49
CA ALA A 379 -30.00 36.00 -3.86
C ALA A 379 -31.47 35.80 -4.24
N ALA A 380 -32.28 35.22 -3.34
CA ALA A 380 -33.72 35.07 -3.54
C ALA A 380 -34.47 36.42 -3.56
N ALA A 381 -34.06 37.37 -2.71
CA ALA A 381 -34.61 38.73 -2.71
C ALA A 381 -34.26 39.51 -4.00
N LEU A 382 -33.06 39.30 -4.55
CA LEU A 382 -32.64 39.91 -5.81
C LEU A 382 -33.39 39.33 -7.01
N GLN A 383 -33.66 38.01 -7.04
CA GLN A 383 -34.47 37.38 -8.09
C GLN A 383 -35.94 37.80 -8.09
N THR A 384 -36.48 38.21 -6.93
CA THR A 384 -37.87 38.66 -6.80
C THR A 384 -38.05 40.15 -7.14
N THR A 385 -36.96 40.93 -7.20
CA THR A 385 -36.97 42.35 -7.60
C THR A 385 -36.63 42.57 -9.08
N THR A 386 -36.26 41.52 -9.83
CA THR A 386 -36.01 41.55 -11.29
C THR A 386 -37.17 41.00 -12.14
N LYS A 387 -38.31 40.67 -11.53
CA LYS A 387 -39.60 40.47 -12.19
C LYS A 387 -40.49 41.66 -11.92
#